data_AF-A0A7S0WVH9-F1
#
_entry.id   AF-A0A7S0WVH9-F1
#
_cell.length_a   1.000
_cell.length_b   1.000
_cell.length_c   1.000
_cell.angle_alpha   90.00
_cell.angle_beta   90.00
_cell.angle_gamma   90.00
#
_symmetry.space_group_name_H-M   'P 1'
#
loop_
_entity.id
_entity.type
_entity.pdbx_description
1 polymer ?
#
loop_
_entity_poly.entity_id
_entity_poly.type
_entity_poly.pdbx_seq_one_letter_code
_entity_poly.pdbx_strand_id
1 'polypeptide(L)'
;GDLKPDNVLLKVMTGTGPLSVVAKLTDFGLSRALDPTMTHVSNYRVGTAFYMAPEVVAQGRMTPASDIYSVGVIMWSIFTSEHPWVSNGDGTFKCNPVFPRLPETLVIHDHLDYAFVRLMSRCLSHDPSQRPSASDIRREAERIATALSTAYGSSQRRSSAGGSKHRSSGCGNAPPVGPNSMATGLP
;
A
#
# COMPACT_ATOMS: atom_id res chain seq x y z
N GLY A 1 13.16 12.46 -10.47
CA GLY A 1 12.68 13.73 -11.04
C GLY A 1 11.27 14.06 -10.58
N ASP A 2 10.28 13.25 -10.95
CA ASP A 2 8.87 13.48 -10.57
C ASP A 2 8.17 12.15 -10.25
N LEU A 3 8.64 11.46 -9.21
CA LEU A 3 8.00 10.22 -8.76
C LEU A 3 6.77 10.55 -7.92
N LYS A 4 5.61 10.13 -8.40
CA LYS A 4 4.29 10.25 -7.76
C LYS A 4 3.36 9.13 -8.26
N PRO A 5 2.24 8.85 -7.58
CA PRO A 5 1.31 7.80 -7.98
C PRO A 5 0.81 7.95 -9.43
N ASP A 6 0.56 9.16 -9.91
CA ASP A 6 0.10 9.43 -11.28
C ASP A 6 1.09 8.95 -12.35
N ASN A 7 2.39 8.88 -12.00
CA ASN A 7 3.46 8.43 -12.87
C ASN A 7 3.77 6.93 -12.70
N VAL A 8 2.94 6.19 -11.96
CA VAL A 8 3.04 4.73 -11.76
C VAL A 8 1.80 4.06 -12.35
N LEU A 9 1.95 3.45 -13.52
CA LEU A 9 0.87 2.71 -14.19
C LEU A 9 0.87 1.24 -13.77
N LEU A 10 -0.31 0.68 -13.52
CA LEU A 10 -0.46 -0.74 -13.22
C LEU A 10 -0.97 -1.48 -14.45
N LYS A 11 -0.18 -2.43 -14.96
CA LYS A 11 -0.62 -3.36 -15.99
C LYS A 11 -1.08 -4.66 -15.34
N VAL A 12 -2.37 -4.98 -15.48
CA VAL A 12 -2.90 -6.29 -15.08
C VAL A 12 -2.30 -7.37 -15.98
N MET A 13 -1.78 -8.43 -15.36
CA MET A 13 -1.26 -9.61 -16.03
C MET A 13 -2.24 -10.76 -15.88
N THR A 14 -2.51 -11.47 -16.98
CA THR A 14 -3.23 -12.74 -16.94
C THR A 14 -2.28 -13.85 -16.49
N GLY A 15 -2.28 -14.20 -15.20
CA GLY A 15 -1.44 -15.25 -14.61
C GLY A 15 -1.76 -15.54 -13.14
N THR A 16 -1.33 -16.70 -12.63
CA THR A 16 -1.70 -17.29 -11.32
C THR A 16 -0.84 -16.83 -10.12
N GLY A 17 -0.18 -15.68 -10.23
CA GLY A 17 0.57 -15.08 -9.12
C GLY A 17 -0.34 -14.35 -8.11
N PRO A 18 0.12 -14.16 -6.86
CA PRO A 18 -0.67 -13.49 -5.80
C PRO A 18 -0.95 -12.01 -6.08
N LEU A 19 -0.12 -11.38 -6.92
CA LEU A 19 -0.33 -10.03 -7.46
C LEU A 19 -0.27 -10.11 -8.98
N SER A 20 -1.42 -10.11 -9.63
CA SER A 20 -1.56 -10.14 -11.09
C SER A 20 -1.33 -8.76 -11.71
N VAL A 21 -0.34 -7.99 -11.23
CA VAL A 21 -0.05 -6.63 -11.69
C VAL A 21 1.44 -6.37 -11.82
N VAL A 22 1.83 -5.58 -12.83
CA VAL A 22 3.18 -5.02 -12.96
C VAL A 22 3.08 -3.50 -12.97
N ALA A 23 3.80 -2.87 -12.03
CA ALA A 23 3.96 -1.42 -12.00
C ALA A 23 4.98 -0.97 -13.04
N LYS A 24 4.66 0.10 -13.77
CA LYS A 24 5.52 0.74 -14.76
C LYS A 24 5.60 2.22 -14.48
N LEU A 25 6.82 2.74 -14.47
CA LEU A 25 7.04 4.19 -14.44
C LEU A 25 6.72 4.78 -15.82
N THR A 26 6.05 5.92 -15.80
CA THR A 26 5.80 6.75 -16.97
C THR A 26 6.32 8.17 -16.70
N ASP A 27 6.19 9.03 -17.72
CA ASP A 27 6.54 10.45 -17.68
C ASP A 27 7.98 10.73 -17.24
N PHE A 28 8.90 10.49 -18.17
CA PHE A 28 10.30 10.83 -18.00
C PHE A 28 10.62 12.28 -18.38
N GLY A 29 9.61 13.16 -18.56
CA GLY A 29 9.80 14.54 -19.03
C GLY A 29 10.68 15.40 -18.12
N LEU A 30 10.72 15.04 -16.83
CA LEU A 30 11.57 15.68 -15.82
C LEU A 30 12.79 14.84 -15.40
N SER A 31 13.04 13.72 -16.09
CA SER A 31 14.21 12.87 -15.85
C SER A 31 15.49 13.51 -16.37
N ARG A 32 16.60 13.26 -15.70
CA ARG A 32 17.92 13.79 -16.06
C ARG A 32 18.95 12.66 -15.97
N ALA A 33 19.75 12.50 -17.02
CA ALA A 33 20.95 11.69 -16.95
C ALA A 33 21.99 12.46 -16.14
N LEU A 34 22.47 11.86 -15.05
CA LEU A 34 23.64 12.37 -14.35
C LEU A 34 24.89 11.90 -15.09
N ASP A 35 25.77 12.84 -15.43
CA ASP A 35 27.13 12.49 -15.83
C ASP A 35 27.80 11.75 -14.65
N PRO A 36 28.63 10.72 -14.89
CA PRO A 36 29.33 10.01 -13.81
C PRO A 36 30.15 10.92 -12.87
N THR A 37 30.56 12.10 -13.33
CA THR A 37 31.28 13.10 -12.53
C THR A 37 30.37 13.97 -11.65
N MET A 38 29.05 13.91 -11.85
CA MET A 38 28.07 14.71 -11.14
C MET A 38 27.37 13.91 -10.04
N THR A 39 27.34 14.48 -8.83
CA THR A 39 26.64 13.89 -7.69
C THR A 39 25.16 14.27 -7.62
N HIS A 40 24.75 15.35 -8.30
CA HIS A 40 23.41 15.91 -8.25
C HIS A 40 23.12 16.82 -9.46
N VAL A 41 21.84 17.09 -9.70
CA VAL A 41 21.39 18.19 -10.57
C VAL A 41 21.08 19.40 -9.70
N SER A 42 21.69 20.55 -10.00
CA SER A 42 21.45 21.83 -9.32
C SER A 42 20.32 22.63 -9.97
N ASN A 43 19.77 23.60 -9.24
CA ASN A 43 18.70 24.50 -9.69
C ASN A 43 17.40 23.78 -10.13
N TYR A 44 17.18 22.58 -9.61
CA TYR A 44 15.98 21.80 -9.90
C TYR A 44 14.82 22.32 -9.03
N ARG A 45 13.90 23.09 -9.64
CA ARG A 45 12.72 23.68 -8.97
C ARG A 45 11.38 23.24 -9.56
N VAL A 46 11.40 22.16 -10.34
CA VAL A 46 10.22 21.64 -11.07
C VAL A 46 9.90 20.26 -10.53
N GLY A 47 8.62 19.96 -10.32
CA GLY A 47 8.17 18.67 -9.79
C GLY A 47 6.89 18.84 -8.98
N THR A 48 6.31 17.72 -8.55
CA THR A 48 5.08 17.74 -7.76
C THR A 48 5.39 17.99 -6.28
N ALA A 49 5.07 19.19 -5.78
CA ALA A 49 5.56 19.74 -4.51
C ALA A 49 5.48 18.79 -3.30
N PHE A 50 4.38 18.04 -3.16
CA PHE A 50 4.16 17.15 -2.01
C PHE A 50 4.97 15.86 -2.03
N TYR A 51 5.65 15.54 -3.14
CA TYR A 51 6.51 14.36 -3.29
C TYR A 51 8.00 14.72 -3.28
N MET A 52 8.36 16.01 -3.26
CA MET A 52 9.74 16.46 -3.34
C MET A 52 10.47 16.26 -2.02
N ALA A 53 11.73 15.81 -2.10
CA ALA A 53 12.61 15.69 -0.96
C ALA A 53 12.94 17.06 -0.34
N PRO A 54 13.17 17.15 0.98
CA PRO A 54 13.41 18.43 1.65
C PRO A 54 14.64 19.16 1.09
N GLU A 55 15.69 18.46 0.71
CA GLU A 55 16.88 19.05 0.09
C GLU A 55 16.63 19.57 -1.34
N VAL A 56 15.67 19.00 -2.07
CA VAL A 56 15.26 19.51 -3.39
C VAL A 56 14.49 20.81 -3.20
N VAL A 57 13.54 20.85 -2.25
CA VAL A 57 12.77 22.06 -1.96
C VAL A 57 13.67 23.19 -1.46
N ALA A 58 14.59 22.88 -0.53
CA ALA A 58 15.43 23.88 0.10
C ALA A 58 16.60 24.34 -0.78
N GLN A 59 17.22 23.44 -1.55
CA GLN A 59 18.49 23.70 -2.24
C GLN A 59 18.41 23.51 -3.75
N GLY A 60 17.30 23.00 -4.28
CA GLY A 60 17.18 22.62 -5.70
C GLY A 60 18.15 21.50 -6.10
N ARG A 61 18.59 20.67 -5.16
CA ARG A 61 19.58 19.61 -5.37
C ARG A 61 18.90 18.26 -5.53
N MET A 62 18.65 17.87 -6.77
CA MET A 62 18.09 16.56 -7.09
C MET A 62 19.18 15.49 -7.16
N THR A 63 18.97 14.38 -6.47
CA THR A 63 19.87 13.22 -6.39
C THR A 63 19.06 11.91 -6.53
N PRO A 64 19.70 10.76 -6.75
CA PRO A 64 19.00 9.48 -6.63
C PRO A 64 18.31 9.31 -5.26
N ALA A 65 18.92 9.81 -4.17
CA ALA A 65 18.31 9.77 -2.84
C ALA A 65 17.05 10.64 -2.72
N SER A 66 16.91 11.70 -3.54
CA SER A 66 15.67 12.49 -3.58
C SER A 66 14.51 11.71 -4.20
N ASP A 67 14.77 10.85 -5.19
CA ASP A 67 13.76 9.93 -5.73
C ASP A 67 13.34 8.87 -4.70
N ILE A 68 14.27 8.41 -3.84
CA ILE A 68 13.97 7.51 -2.73
C ILE A 68 13.02 8.16 -1.72
N TYR A 69 13.16 9.46 -1.46
CA TYR A 69 12.22 10.18 -0.61
C TYR A 69 10.81 10.14 -1.20
N SER A 70 10.67 10.44 -2.50
CA SER A 70 9.38 10.37 -3.20
C SER A 70 8.77 8.97 -3.16
N VAL A 71 9.58 7.90 -3.25
CA VAL A 71 9.13 6.52 -3.01
C VAL A 71 8.60 6.34 -1.59
N GLY A 72 9.27 6.89 -0.58
CA GLY A 72 8.79 6.89 0.81
C GLY A 72 7.43 7.58 0.97
N VAL A 73 7.22 8.70 0.27
CA VAL A 73 5.92 9.42 0.27
C VAL A 73 4.82 8.56 -0.37
N ILE A 74 5.12 7.87 -1.48
CA ILE A 74 4.19 6.92 -2.11
C ILE A 74 3.87 5.76 -1.17
N MET A 75 4.89 5.16 -0.53
CA MET A 75 4.71 4.08 0.44
C MET A 75 3.81 4.51 1.60
N TRP A 76 4.01 5.72 2.12
CA TRP A 76 3.15 6.28 3.16
C TRP A 76 1.70 6.42 2.69
N SER A 77 1.50 6.93 1.47
CA SER A 77 0.17 7.11 0.90
C SER A 77 -0.56 5.77 0.74
N ILE A 78 0.15 4.73 0.30
CA ILE A 78 -0.39 3.37 0.15
C ILE A 78 -0.76 2.78 1.52
N PHE A 79 0.13 2.91 2.51
CA PHE A 79 -0.06 2.27 3.81
C PHE A 79 -1.15 2.93 4.65
N THR A 80 -1.29 4.25 4.53
CA THR A 80 -2.31 5.03 5.25
C THR A 80 -3.62 5.16 4.47
N SER A 81 -3.60 4.89 3.16
CA SER A 81 -4.69 5.25 2.23
C SER A 81 -5.01 6.75 2.21
N GLU A 82 -4.05 7.59 2.56
CA GLU A 82 -4.17 9.05 2.63
C GLU A 82 -3.28 9.74 1.59
N HIS A 83 -3.57 11.02 1.31
CA HIS A 83 -2.68 11.88 0.52
C HIS A 83 -1.73 12.67 1.44
N PRO A 84 -0.48 12.94 1.03
CA PRO A 84 0.43 13.81 1.77
C PRO A 84 0.06 15.31 1.67
N TRP A 85 -1.09 15.62 1.08
CA TRP A 85 -1.72 16.93 1.06
C TRP A 85 -3.21 16.84 1.38
N VAL A 86 -3.78 17.98 1.74
CA VAL A 86 -5.23 18.17 1.94
C VAL A 86 -5.69 19.41 1.17
N SER A 87 -6.93 19.39 0.69
CA SER A 87 -7.56 20.56 0.06
C SER A 87 -7.92 21.61 1.10
N ASN A 88 -7.71 22.88 0.79
CA ASN A 88 -8.19 24.01 1.59
C ASN A 88 -9.65 24.39 1.27
N GLY A 89 -10.26 23.77 0.25
CA GLY A 89 -11.63 24.05 -0.19
C GLY A 89 -11.77 25.22 -1.19
N ASP A 90 -10.69 25.96 -1.43
CA ASP A 90 -10.61 27.10 -2.37
C ASP A 90 -9.87 26.75 -3.67
N GLY A 91 -9.66 25.46 -3.93
CA GLY A 91 -8.86 24.96 -5.05
C GLY A 91 -7.35 24.92 -4.77
N THR A 92 -6.90 25.38 -3.60
CA THR A 92 -5.50 25.23 -3.15
C THR A 92 -5.31 23.99 -2.28
N PHE A 93 -4.06 23.53 -2.20
CA PHE A 93 -3.68 22.37 -1.40
C PHE A 93 -2.56 22.74 -0.44
N LYS A 94 -2.54 22.12 0.74
CA LYS A 94 -1.46 22.24 1.74
C LYS A 94 -0.98 20.87 2.17
N CYS A 95 0.20 20.81 2.80
CA CYS A 95 0.72 19.56 3.36
C CYS A 95 -0.27 18.95 4.36
N ASN A 96 -0.43 17.63 4.30
CA ASN A 96 -1.21 16.90 5.28
C ASN A 96 -0.49 17.00 6.65
N PRO A 97 -1.13 17.54 7.70
CA PRO A 97 -0.49 17.72 9.00
C PRO A 97 -0.13 16.40 9.70
N VAL A 98 -0.70 15.28 9.26
CA VAL A 98 -0.35 13.94 9.73
C VAL A 98 0.98 13.49 9.11
N PHE A 99 1.23 13.81 7.84
CA PHE A 99 2.48 13.43 7.17
C PHE A 99 3.72 14.07 7.83
N PRO A 100 4.83 13.33 8.02
CA PRO A 100 5.08 11.93 7.67
C PRO A 100 4.73 10.92 8.78
N ARG A 101 4.05 11.33 9.85
CA ARG A 101 3.57 10.41 10.90
C ARG A 101 2.43 9.54 10.39
N LEU A 102 2.13 8.48 11.12
CA LEU A 102 0.96 7.63 10.84
C LEU A 102 -0.28 8.22 11.52
N PRO A 103 -1.48 8.10 10.91
CA PRO A 103 -2.74 8.42 11.58
C PRO A 103 -2.89 7.63 12.87
N GLU A 104 -3.45 8.24 13.92
CA GLU A 104 -3.69 7.56 15.21
C GLU A 104 -4.68 6.39 15.09
N THR A 105 -5.55 6.45 14.08
CA THR A 105 -6.52 5.40 13.75
C THR A 105 -5.91 4.21 13.02
N LEU A 106 -4.66 4.33 12.54
CA LEU A 106 -3.99 3.25 11.81
C LEU A 106 -3.45 2.22 12.79
N VAL A 107 -3.89 0.97 12.63
CA VAL A 107 -3.45 -0.16 13.45
C VAL A 107 -2.33 -0.91 12.73
N ILE A 108 -1.21 -1.12 13.43
CA ILE A 108 -0.12 -2.00 12.98
C ILE A 108 -0.44 -3.41 13.48
N HIS A 109 -0.75 -4.32 12.56
CA HIS A 109 -1.30 -5.62 12.93
C HIS A 109 -0.21 -6.65 13.26
N ASP A 110 0.93 -6.59 12.56
CA ASP A 110 1.97 -7.61 12.71
C ASP A 110 3.39 -7.12 12.37
N HIS A 111 4.32 -8.09 12.37
CA HIS A 111 5.72 -7.88 12.04
C HIS A 111 5.98 -7.48 10.57
N LEU A 112 5.07 -7.80 9.64
CA LEU A 112 5.16 -7.44 8.23
C LEU A 112 4.78 -5.97 8.04
N ASP A 113 3.72 -5.51 8.72
CA ASP A 113 3.37 -4.09 8.79
C ASP A 113 4.54 -3.29 9.38
N TYR A 114 5.13 -3.77 10.48
CA TYR A 114 6.28 -3.12 11.09
C TYR A 114 7.50 -3.08 10.14
N ALA A 115 7.74 -4.15 9.39
CA ALA A 115 8.82 -4.17 8.39
C ALA A 115 8.58 -3.16 7.27
N PHE A 116 7.33 -3.04 6.80
CA PHE A 116 6.95 -2.04 5.81
C PHE A 116 7.13 -0.61 6.34
N VAL A 117 6.62 -0.31 7.53
CA VAL A 117 6.75 0.99 8.19
C VAL A 117 8.21 1.36 8.42
N ARG A 118 9.05 0.41 8.82
CA ARG A 118 10.50 0.63 9.00
C ARG A 118 11.20 0.97 7.68
N LEU A 119 10.88 0.27 6.59
CA LEU A 119 11.43 0.58 5.27
C LEU A 119 10.97 1.97 4.81
N MET A 120 9.68 2.25 4.86
CA MET A 120 9.07 3.54 4.53
C MET A 120 9.71 4.69 5.33
N SER A 121 9.89 4.53 6.64
CA SER A 121 10.46 5.56 7.51
C SER A 121 11.90 5.90 7.14
N ARG A 122 12.72 4.91 6.73
CA ARG A 122 14.08 5.19 6.24
C ARG A 122 14.08 5.90 4.89
N CYS A 123 13.15 5.56 3.99
CA CYS A 123 12.98 6.29 2.73
C CYS A 123 12.64 7.77 2.99
N LEU A 124 11.82 8.05 4.01
CA LEU A 124 11.40 9.40 4.42
C LEU A 124 12.41 10.15 5.30
N SER A 125 13.62 9.61 5.50
CA SER A 125 14.66 10.30 6.29
C SER A 125 14.94 11.70 5.74
N HIS A 126 15.03 12.69 6.63
CA HIS A 126 15.43 14.04 6.24
C HIS A 126 16.89 14.09 5.74
N ASP A 127 17.79 13.31 6.35
CA ASP A 127 19.16 13.14 5.87
C ASP A 127 19.17 12.17 4.68
N PRO A 128 19.57 12.62 3.46
CA PRO A 128 19.62 11.77 2.27
C PRO A 128 20.55 10.58 2.39
N SER A 129 21.61 10.66 3.21
CA SER A 129 22.59 9.59 3.39
C SER A 129 22.05 8.38 4.18
N GLN A 130 21.00 8.59 4.97
CA GLN A 130 20.32 7.55 5.74
C GLN A 130 19.27 6.79 4.93
N ARG A 131 18.97 7.27 3.71
CA ARG A 131 17.98 6.65 2.84
C ARG A 131 18.58 5.40 2.19
N PRO A 132 17.83 4.29 2.09
CA PRO A 132 18.30 3.09 1.41
C PRO A 132 18.48 3.35 -0.10
N SER A 133 19.32 2.55 -0.76
CA SER A 133 19.37 2.58 -2.21
C SER A 133 18.13 1.92 -2.84
N ALA A 134 17.86 2.19 -4.12
CA ALA A 134 16.76 1.54 -4.84
C ALA A 134 16.88 0.00 -4.85
N SER A 135 18.11 -0.54 -4.90
CA SER A 135 18.35 -1.98 -4.85
C SER A 135 18.09 -2.58 -3.47
N ASP A 136 18.34 -1.81 -2.40
CA ASP A 136 17.99 -2.20 -1.04
C ASP A 136 16.46 -2.22 -0.83
N ILE A 137 15.77 -1.18 -1.31
CA ILE A 137 14.30 -1.12 -1.28
C ILE A 137 13.70 -2.32 -2.02
N ARG A 138 14.15 -2.58 -3.26
CA ARG A 138 13.69 -3.74 -4.04
C ARG A 138 13.83 -5.04 -3.25
N ARG A 139 15.02 -5.30 -2.70
CA ARG A 139 15.32 -6.52 -1.96
C ARG A 139 14.46 -6.67 -0.70
N GLU A 140 14.23 -5.60 0.04
CA GLU A 140 13.42 -5.65 1.27
C GLU A 140 11.92 -5.75 0.95
N ALA A 141 11.44 -5.03 -0.07
CA ALA A 141 10.06 -5.13 -0.54
C ALA A 141 9.72 -6.53 -1.07
N GLU A 142 10.63 -7.18 -1.80
CA GLU A 142 10.46 -8.57 -2.27
C GLU A 142 10.35 -9.56 -1.11
N ARG A 143 11.12 -9.36 -0.04
CA ARG A 143 11.04 -10.19 1.17
C ARG A 143 9.68 -10.03 1.86
N ILE A 144 9.22 -8.79 2.02
CA ILE A 144 7.91 -8.48 2.61
C ILE A 144 6.79 -9.10 1.76
N ALA A 145 6.83 -8.92 0.44
CA ALA A 145 5.82 -9.44 -0.49
C ALA A 145 5.74 -10.97 -0.50
N THR A 146 6.90 -11.63 -0.43
CA THR A 146 6.99 -13.10 -0.36
C THR A 146 6.41 -13.62 0.96
N ALA A 147 6.72 -12.96 2.08
CA ALA A 147 6.18 -13.30 3.39
C ALA A 147 4.66 -13.10 3.44
N LEU A 148 4.13 -11.99 2.89
CA LEU A 148 2.70 -11.74 2.76
C LEU A 148 2.01 -12.84 1.94
N SER A 149 2.56 -13.19 0.78
CA SER A 149 2.01 -14.25 -0.08
C SER A 149 1.93 -15.60 0.65
N THR A 150 2.92 -15.91 1.49
CA THR A 150 2.95 -17.13 2.31
C THR A 150 1.91 -17.09 3.43
N ALA A 151 1.77 -15.95 4.11
CA ALA A 151 0.79 -15.74 5.18
C ALA A 151 -0.65 -15.83 4.66
N TYR A 152 -0.96 -15.16 3.55
CA TYR A 152 -2.30 -15.23 2.93
C TYR A 152 -2.62 -16.61 2.35
N GLY A 153 -1.67 -17.26 1.68
CA GLY A 153 -1.86 -18.61 1.13
C GLY A 153 -2.09 -19.69 2.21
N SER A 154 -1.49 -19.53 3.40
CA SER A 154 -1.71 -20.42 4.53
C SER A 154 -3.04 -20.14 5.27
N SER A 155 -3.46 -18.87 5.36
CA SER A 155 -4.77 -18.48 5.87
C SER A 155 -5.92 -19.04 5.01
N GLN A 156 -5.81 -18.92 3.69
CA GLN A 156 -6.82 -19.39 2.74
C GLN A 156 -6.95 -20.93 2.72
N ARG A 157 -5.85 -21.66 2.91
CA ARG A 157 -5.84 -23.14 3.05
C ARG A 157 -6.48 -23.64 4.34
N ARG A 158 -6.32 -22.91 5.46
CA ARG A 158 -6.97 -23.25 6.75
C ARG A 158 -8.49 -23.12 6.68
N SER A 159 -9.00 -22.11 5.99
CA SER A 159 -10.44 -21.92 5.76
C SER A 159 -11.06 -23.05 4.90
N SER A 160 -10.30 -23.65 3.99
CA SER A 160 -10.77 -24.75 3.13
C SER A 160 -10.71 -26.15 3.76
N ALA A 161 -9.98 -26.33 4.87
CA ALA A 161 -9.81 -27.65 5.52
C ALA A 161 -10.84 -27.93 6.65
N GLY A 162 -11.73 -26.98 6.96
CA GLY A 162 -12.70 -27.09 8.06
C GLY A 162 -14.07 -27.70 7.70
N GLY A 163 -14.32 -28.06 6.44
CA GLY A 163 -15.62 -28.58 6.00
C GLY A 163 -15.57 -30.02 5.50
N SER A 164 -15.82 -30.99 6.38
CA SER A 164 -16.65 -32.19 6.10
C SER A 164 -16.45 -33.28 7.17
N LYS A 165 -17.26 -33.22 8.24
CA LYS A 165 -17.75 -34.40 8.95
C LYS A 165 -19.17 -34.11 9.43
N HIS A 166 -20.16 -34.29 8.55
CA HIS A 166 -21.48 -34.70 8.99
C HIS A 166 -21.89 -35.93 8.19
N ARG A 167 -21.83 -37.07 8.88
CA ARG A 167 -22.28 -38.36 8.39
C ARG A 167 -23.79 -38.33 8.17
N SER A 168 -24.18 -38.79 7.00
CA SER A 168 -25.52 -39.24 6.63
C SER A 168 -25.89 -40.52 7.36
N SER A 169 -27.08 -40.55 7.95
CA SER A 169 -27.86 -41.78 8.14
C SER A 169 -29.34 -41.42 7.99
N GLY A 170 -29.91 -41.81 6.85
CA GLY A 170 -31.34 -41.68 6.58
C GLY A 170 -32.13 -42.91 7.05
N CYS A 171 -33.46 -42.73 7.10
CA CYS A 171 -34.54 -43.63 6.63
C CYS A 171 -35.76 -43.59 7.56
N GLY A 172 -36.95 -43.40 6.99
CA GLY A 172 -38.22 -43.78 7.60
C GLY A 172 -39.36 -42.77 7.41
N ASN A 173 -40.23 -43.01 6.44
CA ASN A 173 -41.45 -42.26 6.14
C ASN A 173 -42.69 -42.77 6.91
N ALA A 174 -43.70 -41.88 7.01
CA ALA A 174 -45.17 -42.08 7.15
C ALA A 174 -45.81 -42.05 8.57
N PRO A 175 -47.12 -41.68 8.73
CA PRO A 175 -48.02 -40.83 7.92
C PRO A 175 -48.79 -39.76 8.79
N PRO A 176 -49.78 -38.99 8.27
CA PRO A 176 -50.25 -37.74 8.88
C PRO A 176 -51.46 -37.93 9.82
N VAL A 177 -51.63 -37.00 10.77
CA VAL A 177 -52.87 -36.85 11.54
C VAL A 177 -53.26 -35.37 11.55
N GLY A 178 -54.44 -35.07 11.06
CA GLY A 178 -55.22 -33.89 11.45
C GLY A 178 -56.64 -34.35 11.78
N PRO A 179 -57.60 -33.44 11.98
CA PRO A 179 -57.54 -32.17 12.71
C PRO A 179 -58.41 -32.26 13.99
N ASN A 180 -58.29 -31.31 14.93
CA ASN A 180 -59.40 -31.05 15.85
C ASN A 180 -59.53 -29.56 16.16
N SER A 181 -60.80 -29.15 16.18
CA SER A 181 -61.31 -27.77 16.13
C SER A 181 -61.62 -27.18 17.51
N MET A 182 -61.80 -25.85 17.50
CA MET A 182 -62.50 -24.99 18.49
C MET A 182 -61.73 -24.73 19.80
N ALA A 183 -61.82 -23.58 20.49
CA ALA A 183 -62.85 -22.53 20.56
C ALA A 183 -62.26 -21.26 21.24
N THR A 184 -62.91 -20.10 21.01
CA THR A 184 -63.15 -18.96 21.96
C THR A 184 -61.95 -18.22 22.58
N GLY A 185 -61.85 -16.89 22.69
CA GLY A 185 -62.81 -15.79 22.61
C GLY A 185 -62.57 -14.83 23.81
N LEU A 186 -62.33 -13.54 23.51
CA LEU A 186 -62.51 -12.32 24.35
C LEU A 186 -61.54 -12.06 25.54
N PRO A 187 -61.46 -10.82 26.08
CA PRO A 187 -62.27 -9.61 25.78
C PRO A 187 -61.59 -8.53 24.94
#